data_AF-A0A1F9TTM5-F1
#
_entry.id   AF-A0A1F9TTM5-F1
#
_cell.length_a   1.000
_cell.length_b   1.000
_cell.length_c   1.000
_cell.angle_alpha   90.00
_cell.angle_beta   90.00
_cell.angle_gamma   90.00
#
_symmetry.space_group_name_H-M   'P 1'
#
loop_
_entity.id
_entity.type
_entity.pdbx_description
1 polymer ?
#
loop_
_entity_poly.entity_id
_entity_poly.type
_entity_poly.pdbx_seq_one_letter_code
_entity_poly.pdbx_strand_id
1 'polypeptide(L)'
;MKGTSGITGAGPIFHDVMEAALRWLPPAQFPRPAGIATVGICRLSGKLPTPSCPHTIREVFIAGTEPSEPDDMHLSVKVDSRNGLLAGDSCPAASVQEQVFTVFPGEVRAWARERGYREPPAAFSPLCGDDDTLGIKGESAPLRITRPREGDSFLLDSLVPDADEEITLEARADDGVSEAEWFVDGEHIGTGRAPDYRVRWRPVPGKHRIETRAGGESDGVDVEVME
;
A
#
# COMPACT_ATOMS: atom_id res chain seq x y z
N MET A 1 28.93 16.84 16.89
CA MET A 1 28.86 15.44 17.40
C MET A 1 28.64 14.53 16.21
N LYS A 2 29.56 13.60 15.93
CA LYS A 2 29.34 12.52 14.95
C LYS A 2 28.99 11.26 15.73
N GLY A 3 27.96 10.52 15.31
CA GLY A 3 27.55 9.26 15.94
C GLY A 3 26.67 9.38 17.20
N THR A 4 26.00 10.52 17.41
CA THR A 4 25.04 10.69 18.51
C THR A 4 23.66 10.99 17.95
N SER A 5 22.65 10.22 18.35
CA SER A 5 21.25 10.40 17.95
C SER A 5 20.46 11.12 19.04
N GLY A 6 19.25 11.58 18.74
CA GLY A 6 18.36 12.21 19.73
C GLY A 6 18.11 11.33 20.96
N ILE A 7 17.95 10.01 20.76
CA ILE A 7 17.74 9.03 21.84
C ILE A 7 18.99 8.81 22.70
N THR A 8 20.20 8.96 22.15
CA THR A 8 21.46 8.71 22.90
C THR A 8 22.14 9.97 23.42
N GLY A 9 21.82 11.15 22.86
CA GLY A 9 22.40 12.44 23.27
C GLY A 9 21.40 13.32 23.99
N ALA A 10 20.42 13.85 23.25
CA ALA A 10 19.50 14.85 23.78
C ALA A 10 18.52 14.27 24.82
N GLY A 11 18.02 13.06 24.60
CA GLY A 11 17.06 12.37 25.47
C GLY A 11 17.54 12.22 26.92
N PRO A 12 18.74 11.65 27.16
CA PRO A 12 19.28 11.52 28.52
C PRO A 12 19.51 12.86 29.21
N ILE A 13 20.03 13.86 28.49
CA ILE A 13 20.24 15.20 29.06
C ILE A 13 18.91 15.83 29.45
N PHE A 14 17.89 15.75 28.59
CA PHE A 14 16.57 16.28 28.89
C PHE A 14 15.94 15.57 30.09
N HIS A 15 16.07 14.23 30.15
CA HIS A 15 15.61 13.44 31.30
C HIS A 15 16.23 13.93 32.62
N ASP A 16 17.57 14.02 32.70
CA ASP A 16 18.27 14.43 33.92
C ASP A 16 17.90 15.86 34.35
N VAL A 17 17.78 16.78 33.38
CA VAL A 17 17.37 18.16 33.64
C VAL A 17 15.93 18.21 34.16
N MET A 18 15.00 17.48 33.55
CA MET A 18 13.59 17.50 33.96
C MET A 18 13.38 16.82 35.33
N GLU A 19 14.08 15.72 35.63
CA GLU A 19 14.08 15.08 36.96
C GLU A 19 14.60 16.04 38.04
N ALA A 20 15.67 16.79 37.76
CA ALA A 20 16.19 17.79 38.69
C ALA A 20 15.23 18.97 38.87
N ALA A 21 14.66 19.49 37.78
CA ALA A 21 13.77 20.65 37.79
C ALA A 21 12.41 20.37 38.43
N LEU A 22 11.87 19.15 38.23
CA LEU A 22 10.52 18.77 38.69
C LEU A 22 10.51 18.00 40.01
N ARG A 23 11.67 17.73 40.64
CA ARG A 23 11.82 16.91 41.86
C ARG A 23 10.81 17.21 42.97
N TRP A 24 10.44 18.47 43.15
CA TRP A 24 9.58 18.94 44.24
C TRP A 24 8.19 19.39 43.77
N LEU A 25 7.90 19.25 42.47
CA LEU A 25 6.61 19.62 41.89
C LEU A 25 5.72 18.38 41.84
N PRO A 26 4.48 18.45 42.36
CA PRO A 26 3.54 17.36 42.20
C PRO A 26 3.13 17.20 40.72
N PRO A 27 2.77 15.98 40.28
CA PRO A 27 2.26 15.77 38.93
C PRO A 27 1.04 16.67 38.67
N ALA A 28 1.12 17.47 37.61
CA ALA A 28 -0.02 18.25 37.14
C ALA A 28 -1.00 17.33 36.41
N GLN A 29 -2.30 17.52 36.64
CA GLN A 29 -3.32 16.89 35.80
C GLN A 29 -3.40 17.63 34.47
N PHE A 30 -3.49 16.88 33.37
CA PHE A 30 -3.83 17.44 32.07
C PHE A 30 -5.32 17.17 31.81
N PRO A 31 -6.23 18.12 32.16
CA PRO A 31 -7.65 17.90 31.98
C PRO A 31 -7.97 17.79 30.50
N ARG A 32 -8.76 16.79 30.14
CA ARG A 32 -9.21 16.61 28.76
C ARG A 32 -10.02 17.83 28.33
N PRO A 33 -9.63 18.54 27.26
CA PRO A 33 -10.38 19.69 26.80
C PRO A 33 -11.75 19.26 26.25
N ALA A 34 -12.70 20.20 26.23
CA ALA A 34 -13.99 19.99 25.58
C ALA A 34 -13.81 19.77 24.07
N GLY A 35 -14.79 19.12 23.43
CA GLY A 35 -14.73 18.88 21.97
C GLY A 35 -13.77 17.75 21.57
N ILE A 36 -13.47 16.82 22.47
CA ILE A 36 -12.68 15.62 22.16
C ILE A 36 -13.57 14.38 22.24
N ALA A 37 -13.67 13.61 21.17
CA ALA A 37 -14.36 12.33 21.09
C ALA A 37 -13.39 11.15 21.26
N THR A 38 -13.88 10.01 21.76
CA THR A 38 -13.12 8.75 21.73
C THR A 38 -13.96 7.73 20.96
N VAL A 39 -13.49 7.31 19.80
CA VAL A 39 -14.23 6.46 18.85
C VAL A 39 -13.50 5.13 18.65
N GLY A 40 -14.25 4.05 18.45
CA GLY A 40 -13.69 2.76 18.06
C GLY A 40 -13.39 2.74 16.57
N ILE A 41 -12.16 2.40 16.19
CA ILE A 41 -11.69 2.33 14.80
C ILE A 41 -11.09 0.96 14.50
N CYS A 42 -11.14 0.54 13.24
CA CYS A 42 -10.36 -0.60 12.77
C CYS A 42 -8.87 -0.23 12.83
N ARG A 43 -8.07 -1.08 13.46
CA ARG A 43 -6.65 -0.77 13.76
C ARG A 43 -5.82 -0.53 12.49
N LEU A 44 -6.12 -1.24 11.41
CA LEU A 44 -5.31 -1.19 10.19
C LEU A 44 -5.72 -0.03 9.28
N SER A 45 -7.02 0.15 9.00
CA SER A 45 -7.51 1.21 8.12
C SER A 45 -7.69 2.57 8.79
N GLY A 46 -7.83 2.57 10.12
CA GLY A 46 -8.19 3.77 10.87
C GLY A 46 -9.65 4.22 10.69
N LYS A 47 -10.46 3.48 9.92
CA LYS A 47 -11.88 3.75 9.63
C LYS A 47 -12.80 3.09 10.65
N LEU A 48 -14.12 3.28 10.53
CA LEU A 48 -15.10 2.64 11.41
C LEU A 48 -15.05 1.11 11.23
N PRO A 49 -14.99 0.33 12.33
CA PRO A 49 -14.84 -1.12 12.24
C PRO A 49 -16.08 -1.77 11.63
N THR A 50 -15.85 -2.69 10.70
CA THR A 50 -16.87 -3.63 10.19
C THR A 50 -16.71 -4.99 10.87
N PRO A 51 -17.68 -5.92 10.74
CA PRO A 51 -17.53 -7.29 11.23
C PRO A 51 -16.29 -8.01 10.67
N SER A 52 -15.80 -7.60 9.50
CA SER A 52 -14.60 -8.14 8.87
C SER A 52 -13.29 -7.66 9.51
N CYS A 53 -13.31 -6.55 10.27
CA CYS A 53 -12.11 -6.03 10.90
C CYS A 53 -11.70 -6.90 12.11
N PRO A 54 -10.51 -7.54 12.10
CA PRO A 54 -10.10 -8.47 13.15
C PRO A 54 -9.70 -7.77 14.45
N HIS A 55 -9.28 -6.50 14.37
CA HIS A 55 -8.71 -5.76 15.49
C HIS A 55 -9.25 -4.33 15.53
N THR A 56 -10.00 -4.03 16.57
CA THR A 56 -10.50 -2.68 16.86
C THR A 56 -9.69 -2.04 17.99
N ILE A 57 -9.42 -0.74 17.88
CA ILE A 57 -8.82 0.07 18.95
C ILE A 57 -9.70 1.29 19.22
N ARG A 58 -9.53 1.93 20.38
CA ARG A 58 -10.16 3.21 20.68
C ARG A 58 -9.16 4.33 20.44
N GLU A 59 -9.54 5.32 19.65
CA GLU A 59 -8.69 6.47 19.34
C GLU A 59 -9.38 7.79 19.70
N VAL A 60 -8.57 8.80 19.99
CA VAL A 60 -9.00 10.13 20.41
C VAL A 60 -9.02 11.08 19.21
N PHE A 61 -10.16 11.72 18.99
CA PHE A 61 -10.37 12.67 17.89
C PHE A 61 -10.85 14.01 18.41
N ILE A 62 -10.61 15.07 17.65
CA ILE A 62 -11.40 16.30 17.79
C ILE A 62 -12.81 15.97 17.32
N ALA A 63 -13.83 16.35 18.08
CA ALA A 63 -15.22 16.07 17.73
C ALA A 63 -15.56 16.66 16.35
N GLY A 64 -16.14 15.83 15.48
CA GLY A 64 -16.42 16.15 14.08
C GLY A 64 -15.29 15.80 13.11
N THR A 65 -14.16 15.25 13.59
CA THR A 65 -13.04 14.77 12.75
C THR A 65 -12.86 13.26 12.81
N GLU A 66 -13.65 12.57 13.64
CA GLU A 66 -13.69 11.11 13.65
C GLU A 66 -14.08 10.54 12.26
N PRO A 67 -13.57 9.35 11.91
CA PRO A 67 -13.92 8.71 10.66
C PRO A 67 -15.43 8.41 10.62
N SER A 68 -16.05 8.71 9.47
CA SER A 68 -17.47 8.42 9.20
C SER A 68 -17.66 7.25 8.24
N GLU A 69 -16.61 6.86 7.53
CA GLU A 69 -16.63 5.76 6.56
C GLU A 69 -16.37 4.41 7.24
N PRO A 70 -17.02 3.33 6.76
CA PRO A 70 -16.70 1.98 7.19
C PRO A 70 -15.33 1.54 6.66
N ASP A 71 -14.72 0.60 7.36
CA ASP A 71 -13.50 -0.09 6.94
C ASP A 71 -13.65 -0.72 5.55
N ASP A 72 -12.72 -0.35 4.68
CA ASP A 72 -12.61 -0.79 3.29
C ASP A 72 -11.38 -1.69 3.04
N MET A 73 -10.52 -1.87 4.05
CA MET A 73 -9.34 -2.75 3.94
C MET A 73 -9.68 -4.20 4.22
N HIS A 74 -10.71 -4.51 5.02
CA HIS A 74 -11.11 -5.90 5.29
C HIS A 74 -12.39 -6.26 4.52
N LEU A 75 -12.19 -6.91 3.38
CA LEU A 75 -13.26 -7.32 2.50
C LEU A 75 -13.68 -8.76 2.78
N SER A 76 -14.94 -8.97 3.15
CA SER A 76 -15.54 -10.32 3.21
C SER A 76 -16.08 -10.67 1.83
N VAL A 77 -15.55 -11.72 1.20
CA VAL A 77 -16.04 -12.24 -0.07
C VAL A 77 -16.49 -13.69 0.07
N LYS A 78 -17.47 -14.08 -0.73
CA LYS A 78 -17.92 -15.47 -0.82
C LYS A 78 -17.00 -16.21 -1.78
N VAL A 79 -16.35 -17.25 -1.30
CA VAL A 79 -15.49 -18.12 -2.09
C VAL A 79 -16.07 -19.53 -2.16
N ASP A 80 -15.81 -20.22 -3.26
CA ASP A 80 -16.08 -21.64 -3.39
C ASP A 80 -14.99 -22.41 -2.63
N SER A 81 -15.38 -23.09 -1.56
CA SER A 81 -14.50 -23.88 -0.70
C SER A 81 -13.72 -24.98 -1.42
N ARG A 82 -14.15 -25.37 -2.63
CA ARG A 82 -13.52 -26.42 -3.44
C ARG A 82 -12.26 -25.95 -4.18
N ASN A 83 -12.17 -24.66 -4.52
CA ASN A 83 -11.05 -24.11 -5.32
C ASN A 83 -10.56 -22.72 -4.90
N GLY A 84 -11.23 -22.06 -3.96
CA GLY A 84 -10.86 -20.74 -3.45
C GLY A 84 -11.16 -19.57 -4.39
N LEU A 85 -11.90 -19.79 -5.48
CA LEU A 85 -12.35 -18.73 -6.40
C LEU A 85 -13.66 -18.09 -5.91
N LEU A 86 -14.08 -16.97 -6.50
CA LEU A 86 -15.34 -16.31 -6.11
C LEU A 86 -16.54 -17.24 -6.33
N ALA A 87 -17.42 -17.34 -5.34
CA ALA A 87 -18.68 -18.06 -5.47
C ALA A 87 -19.76 -17.10 -6.01
N GLY A 88 -20.28 -17.40 -7.20
CA GLY A 88 -21.43 -16.70 -7.78
C GLY A 88 -22.76 -17.16 -7.16
N ASP A 89 -23.85 -16.53 -7.58
CA ASP A 89 -25.20 -16.82 -7.05
C ASP A 89 -25.69 -18.24 -7.36
N SER A 90 -25.21 -18.83 -8.45
CA SER A 90 -25.50 -20.20 -8.85
C SER A 90 -24.77 -21.25 -7.99
N CYS A 91 -23.83 -20.84 -7.14
CA CYS A 91 -23.01 -21.78 -6.40
C CYS A 91 -23.82 -22.55 -5.34
N PRO A 92 -23.68 -23.89 -5.25
CA PRO A 92 -24.34 -24.66 -4.21
C PRO A 92 -23.97 -24.12 -2.82
N ALA A 93 -24.97 -23.81 -2.00
CA ALA A 93 -24.75 -23.18 -0.68
C ALA A 93 -23.78 -23.96 0.22
N ALA A 94 -23.74 -25.30 0.08
CA ALA A 94 -22.80 -26.16 0.82
C ALA A 94 -21.33 -25.94 0.45
N SER A 95 -21.06 -25.39 -0.75
CA SER A 95 -19.72 -25.08 -1.25
C SER A 95 -19.32 -23.63 -1.02
N VAL A 96 -20.25 -22.75 -0.61
CA VAL A 96 -19.99 -21.32 -0.40
C VAL A 96 -19.46 -21.08 1.01
N GLN A 97 -18.31 -20.41 1.10
CA GLN A 97 -17.70 -19.99 2.36
C GLN A 97 -17.39 -18.49 2.33
N GLU A 98 -17.68 -17.77 3.41
CA GLU A 98 -17.21 -16.40 3.58
C GLU A 98 -15.74 -16.41 4.01
N GLN A 99 -14.92 -15.65 3.29
CA GLN A 99 -13.51 -15.46 3.59
C GLN A 99 -13.18 -13.96 3.59
N VAL A 100 -12.50 -13.53 4.65
CA VAL A 100 -12.04 -12.15 4.79
C VAL A 100 -10.64 -12.02 4.18
N PHE A 101 -10.47 -11.01 3.33
CA PHE A 101 -9.21 -10.61 2.73
C PHE A 101 -8.83 -9.21 3.23
N THR A 102 -7.53 -9.00 3.46
CA THR A 102 -6.99 -7.66 3.71
C THR A 102 -6.50 -7.08 2.39
N VAL A 103 -7.26 -6.15 1.84
CA VAL A 103 -6.97 -5.47 0.57
C VAL A 103 -6.18 -4.20 0.87
N PHE A 104 -4.91 -4.20 0.50
CA PHE A 104 -4.04 -3.04 0.66
C PHE A 104 -4.12 -2.11 -0.56
N PRO A 105 -3.87 -0.80 -0.36
CA PRO A 105 -3.70 0.15 -1.46
C PRO A 105 -2.67 -0.33 -2.49
N GLY A 106 -2.87 0.03 -3.76
CA GLY A 106 -2.06 -0.46 -4.88
C GLY A 106 -0.56 -0.26 -4.69
N GLU A 107 -0.16 0.83 -4.06
CA GLU A 107 1.23 1.23 -3.82
C GLU A 107 2.01 0.28 -2.90
N VAL A 108 1.30 -0.55 -2.12
CA VAL A 108 1.89 -1.49 -1.15
C VAL A 108 1.44 -2.93 -1.37
N ARG A 109 0.67 -3.24 -2.43
CA ARG A 109 0.26 -4.62 -2.74
C ARG A 109 1.45 -5.56 -2.97
N ALA A 110 2.52 -5.08 -3.60
CA ALA A 110 3.74 -5.88 -3.80
C ALA A 110 4.36 -6.31 -2.46
N TRP A 111 4.53 -5.36 -1.54
CA TRP A 111 4.96 -5.65 -0.17
C TRP A 111 4.00 -6.61 0.55
N ALA A 112 2.69 -6.43 0.37
CA ALA A 112 1.69 -7.27 1.02
C ALA A 112 1.82 -8.74 0.57
N ARG A 113 2.00 -8.98 -0.74
CA ARG A 113 2.26 -10.32 -1.29
C ARG A 113 3.55 -10.92 -0.72
N GLU A 114 4.64 -10.15 -0.68
CA GLU A 114 5.92 -10.60 -0.09
C GLU A 114 5.79 -10.98 1.40
N ARG A 115 4.86 -10.34 2.13
CA ARG A 115 4.54 -10.66 3.53
C ARG A 115 3.51 -11.77 3.70
N GLY A 116 3.04 -12.37 2.61
CA GLY A 116 2.11 -13.50 2.63
C GLY A 116 0.63 -13.09 2.78
N TYR A 117 0.29 -11.81 2.59
CA TYR A 117 -1.11 -11.42 2.49
C TYR A 117 -1.71 -11.95 1.19
N ARG A 118 -2.83 -12.66 1.32
CA ARG A 118 -3.57 -13.19 0.18
C ARG A 118 -4.45 -12.08 -0.41
N GLU A 119 -4.45 -11.97 -1.72
CA GLU A 119 -5.37 -11.09 -2.45
C GLU A 119 -6.69 -11.83 -2.74
N PRO A 120 -7.82 -11.12 -2.80
CA PRO A 120 -9.08 -11.72 -3.17
C PRO A 120 -8.99 -12.29 -4.60
N PRO A 121 -9.61 -13.45 -4.87
CA PRO A 121 -9.66 -13.99 -6.23
C PRO A 121 -10.44 -13.05 -7.15
N ALA A 122 -9.94 -12.82 -8.36
CA ALA A 122 -10.62 -12.01 -9.38
C ALA A 122 -11.65 -12.82 -10.20
N ALA A 123 -11.43 -14.14 -10.31
CA ALA A 123 -12.25 -15.03 -11.13
C ALA A 123 -13.34 -15.75 -10.31
N PHE A 124 -14.48 -15.98 -10.94
CA PHE A 124 -15.54 -16.84 -10.42
C PHE A 124 -15.21 -18.32 -10.61
N SER A 125 -15.68 -19.15 -9.69
CA SER A 125 -15.51 -20.60 -9.75
C SER A 125 -16.33 -21.20 -10.90
N PRO A 126 -15.70 -21.92 -11.85
CA PRO A 126 -16.43 -22.63 -12.91
C PRO A 126 -17.26 -23.80 -12.36
N LEU A 127 -17.07 -24.17 -11.08
CA LEU A 127 -17.79 -25.26 -10.42
C LEU A 127 -19.13 -24.81 -9.84
N CYS A 128 -19.45 -23.52 -9.90
CA CYS A 128 -20.72 -22.97 -9.43
C CYS A 128 -21.85 -23.11 -10.46
N GLY A 129 -21.61 -23.76 -11.61
CA GLY A 129 -22.58 -23.89 -12.70
C GLY A 129 -22.52 -22.67 -13.62
N ASP A 130 -22.79 -22.89 -14.91
CA ASP A 130 -22.73 -21.86 -15.95
C ASP A 130 -23.79 -20.79 -15.69
N ASP A 131 -23.42 -19.76 -14.95
CA ASP A 131 -24.00 -18.44 -15.09
C ASP A 131 -22.87 -17.49 -15.46
N ASP A 132 -22.65 -17.45 -16.76
CA ASP A 132 -21.95 -16.39 -17.45
C ASP A 132 -22.57 -15.04 -17.01
N THR A 133 -21.73 -14.04 -16.77
CA THR A 133 -22.11 -12.62 -16.57
C THR A 133 -22.54 -12.12 -15.18
N LEU A 134 -21.66 -12.28 -14.17
CA LEU A 134 -21.43 -11.18 -13.23
C LEU A 134 -19.95 -10.88 -13.14
N GLY A 135 -19.38 -10.44 -14.27
CA GLY A 135 -18.10 -9.75 -14.24
C GLY A 135 -18.22 -8.59 -13.26
N ILE A 136 -17.57 -8.71 -12.10
CA ILE A 136 -17.12 -7.54 -11.38
C ILE A 136 -16.21 -6.85 -12.38
N LYS A 137 -16.76 -5.85 -13.10
CA LYS A 137 -15.92 -4.82 -13.69
C LYS A 137 -15.25 -4.18 -12.49
N GLY A 138 -14.09 -4.72 -12.10
CA GLY A 138 -13.10 -3.93 -11.41
C GLY A 138 -13.01 -2.64 -12.22
N GLU A 139 -13.16 -1.50 -11.54
CA GLU A 139 -12.92 -0.22 -12.20
C GLU A 139 -11.63 -0.38 -12.99
N SER A 140 -11.75 -0.22 -14.30
CA SER A 140 -10.61 -0.30 -15.21
C SER A 140 -9.60 0.70 -14.70
N ALA A 141 -8.58 0.18 -14.05
CA ALA A 141 -7.50 0.89 -13.43
C ALA A 141 -6.46 1.02 -14.55
N PRO A 142 -6.39 2.19 -15.22
CA PRO A 142 -5.54 2.34 -16.39
C PRO A 142 -4.10 2.04 -16.02
N LEU A 143 -3.32 1.58 -17.00
CA LEU A 143 -1.88 1.39 -16.84
C LEU A 143 -1.29 2.67 -16.25
N ARG A 144 -0.68 2.55 -15.07
CA ARG A 144 -0.14 3.69 -14.34
C ARG A 144 1.13 3.32 -13.60
N ILE A 145 2.17 4.12 -13.78
CA ILE A 145 3.42 4.03 -13.03
C ILE A 145 3.10 4.36 -11.57
N THR A 146 3.42 3.42 -10.69
CA THR A 146 3.30 3.60 -9.23
C THR A 146 4.62 4.03 -8.62
N ARG A 147 5.74 3.62 -9.24
CA ARG A 147 7.10 4.04 -8.89
C ARG A 147 7.98 4.14 -10.15
N PRO A 148 8.77 5.20 -10.30
CA PRO A 148 8.78 6.42 -9.49
C PRO A 148 7.52 7.28 -9.70
N ARG A 149 7.30 8.27 -8.84
CA ARG A 149 6.25 9.27 -9.03
C ARG A 149 6.79 10.44 -9.86
N GLU A 150 5.85 11.15 -10.48
CA GLU A 150 6.14 12.41 -11.17
C GLU A 150 6.92 13.38 -10.26
N GLY A 151 8.11 13.77 -10.71
CA GLY A 151 9.00 14.69 -10.01
C GLY A 151 9.87 14.07 -8.92
N ASP A 152 9.90 12.75 -8.76
CA ASP A 152 10.81 12.10 -7.81
C ASP A 152 12.28 12.43 -8.14
N SER A 153 13.07 12.66 -7.10
CA SER A 153 14.51 12.89 -7.20
C SER A 153 15.28 11.78 -6.51
N PHE A 154 16.28 11.24 -7.20
CA PHE A 154 17.16 10.18 -6.72
C PHE A 154 18.57 10.75 -6.55
N LEU A 155 19.28 10.32 -5.51
CA LEU A 155 20.68 10.69 -5.28
C LEU A 155 21.52 9.43 -5.40
N LEU A 156 22.52 9.47 -6.28
CA LEU A 156 23.49 8.39 -6.41
C LEU A 156 24.46 8.45 -5.22
N ASP A 157 24.61 7.35 -4.50
CA ASP A 157 25.51 7.27 -3.36
C ASP A 157 26.85 6.69 -3.82
N SER A 158 27.88 7.54 -3.85
CA SER A 158 29.27 7.17 -4.15
C SER A 158 29.86 6.02 -3.30
N LEU A 159 29.19 5.63 -2.20
CA LEU A 159 29.57 4.48 -1.37
C LEU A 159 28.93 3.16 -1.82
N VAL A 160 27.94 3.19 -2.70
CA VAL A 160 27.29 2.03 -3.32
C VAL A 160 28.01 1.75 -4.64
N PRO A 161 28.48 0.51 -4.91
CA PRO A 161 29.04 0.19 -6.21
C PRO A 161 28.00 0.39 -7.32
N ASP A 162 28.39 1.01 -8.45
CA ASP A 162 27.51 1.28 -9.61
C ASP A 162 26.71 0.04 -10.09
N ALA A 163 27.22 -1.16 -9.83
CA ALA A 163 26.57 -2.40 -10.20
C ALA A 163 25.33 -2.75 -9.35
N ASP A 164 25.24 -2.20 -8.14
CA ASP A 164 24.17 -2.43 -7.15
C ASP A 164 23.22 -1.23 -7.02
N GLU A 165 23.53 -0.12 -7.70
CA GLU A 165 22.72 1.08 -7.73
C GLU A 165 21.65 0.99 -8.82
N GLU A 166 20.48 0.45 -8.45
CA GLU A 166 19.35 0.23 -9.36
C GLU A 166 18.07 0.85 -8.81
N ILE A 167 17.34 1.58 -9.66
CA ILE A 167 16.00 2.09 -9.37
C ILE A 167 14.98 1.04 -9.81
N THR A 168 14.08 0.68 -8.89
CA THR A 168 12.97 -0.23 -9.20
C THR A 168 11.80 0.57 -9.76
N LEU A 169 11.41 0.22 -10.99
CA LEU A 169 10.24 0.75 -11.66
C LEU A 169 9.07 -0.20 -11.46
N GLU A 170 7.91 0.34 -11.12
CA GLU A 170 6.69 -0.41 -10.85
C GLU A 170 5.50 0.28 -11.49
N ALA A 171 4.58 -0.52 -12.01
CA ALA A 171 3.31 -0.04 -12.53
C ALA A 171 2.17 -0.90 -12.00
N ARG A 172 0.96 -0.41 -12.19
CA ARG A 172 -0.27 -1.18 -12.06
C ARG A 172 -1.06 -1.08 -13.35
N ALA A 173 -1.80 -2.12 -13.68
CA ALA A 173 -2.74 -2.14 -14.81
C ALA A 173 -3.87 -3.13 -14.49
N ASP A 174 -4.88 -3.12 -15.35
CA ASP A 174 -6.01 -4.05 -15.28
C ASP A 174 -5.62 -5.52 -15.41
N ASP A 175 -6.50 -6.40 -14.93
CA ASP A 175 -6.35 -7.87 -14.96
C ASP A 175 -6.24 -8.44 -16.40
N GLY A 176 -6.52 -7.63 -17.42
CA GLY A 176 -6.35 -7.99 -18.84
C GLY A 176 -4.94 -7.81 -19.39
N VAL A 177 -4.06 -7.12 -18.67
CA VAL A 177 -2.66 -6.90 -19.07
C VAL A 177 -1.79 -7.94 -18.35
N SER A 178 -1.01 -8.70 -19.11
CA SER A 178 -0.10 -9.71 -18.52
C SER A 178 1.35 -9.24 -18.50
N GLU A 179 1.72 -8.34 -19.42
CA GLU A 179 3.07 -7.81 -19.59
C GLU A 179 3.00 -6.33 -19.98
N ALA A 180 3.98 -5.53 -19.55
CA ALA A 180 4.14 -4.12 -19.90
C ALA A 180 5.60 -3.83 -20.26
N GLU A 181 5.82 -3.13 -21.36
CA GLU A 181 7.15 -2.72 -21.83
C GLU A 181 7.56 -1.41 -21.16
N TRP A 182 8.80 -1.33 -20.71
CA TRP A 182 9.37 -0.16 -20.04
C TRP A 182 10.43 0.53 -20.90
N PHE A 183 10.39 1.86 -20.86
CA PHE A 183 11.29 2.72 -21.60
C PHE A 183 11.85 3.82 -20.68
N VAL A 184 13.11 4.19 -20.90
CA VAL A 184 13.74 5.38 -20.31
C VAL A 184 14.32 6.20 -21.43
N ASP A 185 13.89 7.46 -21.54
CA ASP A 185 14.27 8.37 -22.64
C ASP A 185 14.05 7.79 -24.05
N GLY A 186 13.05 6.90 -24.17
CA GLY A 186 12.72 6.18 -25.40
C GLY A 186 13.51 4.90 -25.65
N GLU A 187 14.51 4.55 -24.82
CA GLU A 187 15.22 3.28 -24.88
C GLU A 187 14.47 2.19 -24.11
N HIS A 188 14.25 1.04 -24.74
CA HIS A 188 13.59 -0.10 -24.10
C HIS A 188 14.50 -0.78 -23.09
N ILE A 189 14.11 -0.77 -21.81
CA ILE A 189 14.91 -1.32 -20.70
C ILE A 189 14.46 -2.71 -20.25
N GLY A 190 13.23 -3.12 -20.59
CA GLY A 190 12.74 -4.46 -20.25
C GLY A 190 11.22 -4.57 -20.20
N THR A 191 10.75 -5.79 -19.98
CA THR A 191 9.32 -6.12 -19.90
C THR A 191 8.98 -6.57 -18.48
N GLY A 192 8.09 -5.84 -17.82
CA GLY A 192 7.53 -6.20 -16.53
C GLY A 192 6.33 -7.12 -16.70
N ARG A 193 6.14 -8.06 -15.77
CA ARG A 193 4.98 -8.96 -15.77
C ARG A 193 3.98 -8.60 -14.67
N ALA A 194 2.71 -8.88 -14.91
CA ALA A 194 1.68 -8.74 -13.89
C ALA A 194 2.06 -9.52 -12.61
N PRO A 195 1.71 -9.00 -11.42
CA PRO A 195 0.79 -7.88 -11.20
C PRO A 195 1.44 -6.50 -10.97
N ASP A 196 2.77 -6.41 -10.84
CA ASP A 196 3.50 -5.17 -10.50
C ASP A 196 4.39 -4.63 -11.63
N TYR A 197 4.50 -5.37 -12.72
CA TYR A 197 5.21 -4.98 -13.92
C TYR A 197 6.63 -4.50 -13.61
N ARG A 198 7.28 -5.13 -12.63
CA ARG A 198 8.52 -4.64 -12.05
C ARG A 198 9.71 -4.81 -13.01
N VAL A 199 10.47 -3.73 -13.19
CA VAL A 199 11.77 -3.73 -13.92
C VAL A 199 12.80 -2.95 -13.10
N ARG A 200 14.07 -3.32 -13.20
CA ARG A 200 15.18 -2.57 -12.59
C ARG A 200 15.92 -1.79 -13.65
N TRP A 201 16.15 -0.52 -13.37
CA TRP A 201 16.87 0.39 -14.24
C TRP A 201 18.12 0.90 -13.52
N ARG A 202 19.24 0.96 -14.25
CA ARG A 202 20.49 1.57 -13.75
C ARG A 202 20.48 3.05 -14.10
N PRO A 203 20.34 3.94 -13.11
CA PRO A 203 20.23 5.36 -13.35
C PRO A 203 21.55 5.98 -13.81
N VAL A 204 21.45 7.05 -14.58
CA VAL A 204 22.56 7.93 -14.95
C VAL A 204 22.21 9.34 -14.40
N PRO A 205 23.16 10.19 -13.99
CA PRO A 205 22.86 11.55 -13.59
C PRO A 205 22.17 12.34 -14.73
N GLY A 206 21.06 12.99 -14.42
CA GLY A 206 20.28 13.75 -15.40
C GLY A 206 18.79 13.73 -15.15
N LYS A 207 18.05 14.41 -16.03
CA LYS A 207 16.59 14.34 -16.09
C LYS A 207 16.20 13.24 -17.05
N HIS A 208 15.32 12.36 -16.59
CA HIS A 208 14.89 11.19 -17.34
C HIS A 208 13.39 11.12 -17.41
N ARG A 209 12.89 10.72 -18.57
CA ARG A 209 11.48 10.38 -18.75
C ARG A 209 11.31 8.87 -18.78
N ILE A 210 10.54 8.36 -17.82
CA ILE A 210 10.23 6.94 -17.69
C ILE A 210 8.84 6.72 -18.26
N GLU A 211 8.69 5.73 -19.15
CA GLU A 211 7.43 5.39 -19.77
C GLU A 211 7.16 3.89 -19.67
N THR A 212 5.90 3.53 -19.53
CA THR A 212 5.43 2.14 -19.61
C THR A 212 4.30 2.02 -20.62
N ARG A 213 4.26 0.92 -21.38
CA ARG A 213 3.30 0.70 -22.46
C ARG A 213 2.75 -0.72 -22.43
N ALA A 214 1.43 -0.86 -22.53
CA ALA A 214 0.76 -2.16 -22.62
C ALA A 214 -0.63 -2.04 -23.24
N GLY A 215 -1.00 -2.96 -24.14
CA GLY A 215 -2.37 -3.05 -24.66
C GLY A 215 -2.91 -1.81 -25.40
N GLY A 216 -2.03 -0.89 -25.84
CA GLY A 216 -2.41 0.39 -26.44
C GLY A 216 -2.53 1.56 -25.45
N GLU A 217 -2.38 1.29 -24.15
CA GLU A 217 -2.25 2.30 -23.10
C GLU A 217 -0.78 2.60 -22.81
N SER A 218 -0.52 3.81 -22.33
CA SER A 218 0.80 4.24 -21.89
C SER A 218 0.69 5.23 -20.74
N ASP A 219 1.65 5.16 -19.81
CA ASP A 219 1.83 6.17 -18.77
C ASP A 219 3.30 6.59 -18.71
N GLY A 220 3.55 7.79 -18.21
CA GLY A 220 4.90 8.35 -18.16
C GLY A 220 5.09 9.32 -17.01
N VAL A 221 6.30 9.32 -16.46
CA VAL A 221 6.70 10.20 -15.38
C VAL A 221 8.09 10.79 -15.65
N ASP A 222 8.29 12.03 -15.25
CA ASP A 222 9.59 12.69 -15.28
C ASP A 222 10.27 12.62 -13.91
N VAL A 223 11.55 12.25 -13.89
CA VAL A 223 12.38 12.15 -12.67
C VAL A 223 13.73 12.81 -12.84
N GLU A 224 14.39 13.12 -11.72
CA GLU A 224 15.73 13.69 -11.69
C GLU A 224 16.69 12.80 -10.90
N VAL A 225 17.82 12.45 -11.49
CA VAL A 225 18.90 11.71 -10.84
C VAL A 225 20.05 12.68 -10.61
N MET A 226 20.42 12.83 -9.35
CA MET A 226 21.47 13.71 -8.84
C MET A 226 22.71 12.89 -8.46
N GLU A 227 23.87 13.53 -8.53
CA GLU A 227 25.15 13.02 -8.03
C GLU A 227 25.42 13.53 -6.60
#